data_AF-A0A3A8G3I8-F1
#
_entry.id   AF-A0A3A8G3I8-F1
#
_cell.length_a   1.000
_cell.length_b   1.000
_cell.length_c   1.000
_cell.angle_alpha   90.00
_cell.angle_beta   90.00
_cell.angle_gamma   90.00
#
_symmetry.space_group_name_H-M   'P 1'
#
loop_
_entity.id
_entity.type
_entity.pdbx_description
1 polymer ?
#
loop_
_entity_poly.entity_id
_entity_poly.type
_entity_poly.pdbx_seq_one_letter_code
_entity_poly.pdbx_strand_id
1 'polypeptide(L)'
;MDDSQASSVEEAIQVLYRGVTNGFLLPCPCCGRRTLTERYDAVVGTGYDICDHCRWEDDGTVSDTAHSSVNRGAMSQYREQIREESNYFYREKWSQ
;
A
#
# COMPACT_ATOMS: atom_id res chain seq x y z
N MET A 1 -34.65 -15.26 -21.96
CA MET A 1 -33.82 -14.05 -21.93
C MET A 1 -32.51 -14.52 -21.32
N ASP A 2 -31.44 -14.40 -22.10
CA ASP A 2 -30.23 -15.22 -22.02
C ASP A 2 -29.28 -14.72 -20.91
N ASP A 3 -29.28 -15.40 -19.75
CA ASP A 3 -28.41 -15.08 -18.61
C ASP A 3 -26.91 -15.30 -18.92
N SER A 4 -26.62 -16.09 -19.96
CA SER A 4 -25.27 -16.46 -20.40
C SER A 4 -24.50 -15.27 -20.98
N GLN A 5 -25.17 -14.40 -21.75
CA GLN A 5 -24.54 -13.20 -22.30
C GLN A 5 -24.20 -12.14 -21.23
N ALA A 6 -24.96 -12.07 -20.13
CA ALA A 6 -24.72 -11.11 -19.05
C ALA A 6 -23.43 -11.39 -18.28
N SER A 7 -23.11 -12.67 -18.04
CA SER A 7 -21.87 -13.08 -17.36
C SER A 7 -20.61 -12.71 -18.15
N SER A 8 -20.64 -12.90 -19.48
CA SER A 8 -19.48 -12.60 -20.34
C SER A 8 -19.15 -11.11 -20.47
N VAL A 9 -20.15 -10.22 -20.34
CA VAL A 9 -19.89 -8.77 -20.35
C VAL A 9 -19.34 -8.27 -19.03
N GLU A 10 -19.76 -8.84 -17.89
CA GLU A 10 -19.21 -8.51 -16.57
C GLU A 10 -17.75 -8.93 -16.44
N GLU A 11 -17.38 -10.10 -16.94
CA GLU A 11 -15.99 -10.55 -16.99
C GLU A 11 -15.12 -9.66 -17.88
N ALA A 12 -15.62 -9.25 -19.05
CA ALA A 12 -14.90 -8.35 -19.95
C ALA A 12 -14.69 -6.95 -19.32
N ILE A 13 -15.69 -6.44 -18.60
CA ILE A 13 -15.57 -5.20 -17.81
C ILE A 13 -14.51 -5.37 -16.73
N GLN A 14 -14.52 -6.46 -15.96
CA GLN A 14 -13.50 -6.74 -14.93
C GLN A 14 -12.07 -6.81 -15.51
N VAL A 15 -11.89 -7.43 -16.67
CA VAL A 15 -10.58 -7.50 -17.37
C VAL A 15 -10.12 -6.11 -17.83
N LEU A 16 -11.03 -5.30 -18.39
CA LEU A 16 -10.73 -3.93 -18.82
C LEU A 16 -10.41 -3.02 -17.63
N TYR A 17 -11.16 -3.11 -16.53
CA TYR A 17 -10.88 -2.36 -15.31
C TYR A 17 -9.54 -2.77 -14.70
N ARG A 18 -9.21 -4.07 -14.60
CA ARG A 18 -7.87 -4.55 -14.18
C ARG A 18 -6.75 -4.03 -15.07
N GLY A 19 -6.97 -3.96 -16.38
CA GLY A 19 -6.01 -3.40 -17.35
C GLY A 19 -5.83 -1.89 -17.24
N VAL A 20 -6.88 -1.14 -16.89
CA VAL A 20 -6.86 0.32 -16.71
C VAL A 20 -6.28 0.72 -15.35
N THR A 21 -6.50 -0.05 -14.29
CA THR A 21 -5.93 0.20 -12.95
C THR A 21 -4.48 -0.22 -12.82
N ASN A 22 -4.00 -1.17 -13.65
CA ASN A 22 -2.59 -1.56 -13.74
C ASN A 22 -1.60 -0.40 -14.01
N GLY A 23 -2.09 0.78 -14.41
CA GLY A 23 -1.28 1.98 -14.60
C GLY A 23 -1.19 2.93 -13.40
N PHE A 24 -2.01 2.77 -12.36
CA PHE A 24 -2.10 3.76 -11.27
C PHE A 24 -1.87 3.13 -9.90
N LEU A 25 -0.58 2.93 -9.56
CA LEU A 25 -0.19 2.56 -8.21
C LEU A 25 -0.63 3.62 -7.19
N LEU A 26 -1.13 3.13 -6.07
CA LEU A 26 -1.64 3.87 -4.93
C LEU A 26 -0.52 4.14 -3.92
N PRO A 27 -0.59 5.27 -3.18
CA PRO A 27 0.44 5.64 -2.23
C PRO A 27 0.43 4.70 -1.02
N CYS A 28 1.61 4.21 -0.64
CA CYS A 28 1.80 3.50 0.61
C CYS A 28 1.59 4.45 1.82
N PRO A 29 0.82 4.06 2.86
CA PRO A 29 0.56 4.91 4.03
C PRO A 29 1.79 5.12 4.94
N CYS A 30 2.85 4.34 4.73
CA CYS A 30 4.13 4.47 5.43
C CYS A 30 5.07 5.45 4.72
N CYS A 31 5.41 5.17 3.45
CA CYS A 31 6.47 5.88 2.74
C CYS A 31 5.98 6.86 1.66
N GLY A 32 4.68 6.91 1.38
CA GLY A 32 4.08 7.80 0.37
C GLY A 32 4.40 7.44 -1.10
N ARG A 33 5.26 6.45 -1.36
CA ARG A 33 5.56 5.98 -2.72
C ARG A 33 4.34 5.25 -3.30
N ARG A 34 4.05 5.52 -4.56
CA ARG A 34 3.00 4.83 -5.33
C ARG A 34 3.49 3.43 -5.69
N THR A 35 3.07 2.46 -4.90
CA THR A 35 3.55 1.07 -4.96
C THR A 35 2.43 0.05 -4.77
N LEU A 36 1.32 0.46 -4.16
CA LEU A 36 0.21 -0.45 -3.88
C LEU A 36 -0.70 -0.57 -5.10
N THR A 37 -1.08 -1.79 -5.44
CA THR A 37 -2.15 -2.15 -6.38
C THR A 37 -3.53 -2.04 -5.74
N GLU A 38 -3.63 -2.16 -4.41
CA GLU A 38 -4.88 -2.04 -3.65
C GLU A 38 -4.88 -0.84 -2.67
N ARG A 39 -6.07 -0.40 -2.28
CA ARG A 39 -6.26 0.79 -1.43
C ARG A 39 -6.23 0.40 0.05
N TYR A 40 -5.25 0.94 0.77
CA TYR A 40 -5.28 1.02 2.23
C TYR A 40 -6.45 1.89 2.73
N ASP A 41 -7.18 1.39 3.73
CA ASP A 41 -8.22 2.12 4.45
C ASP A 41 -7.90 2.17 5.95
N ALA A 42 -7.80 3.38 6.50
CA ALA A 42 -7.40 3.61 7.89
C ALA A 42 -8.48 3.29 8.93
N VAL A 43 -9.71 3.00 8.50
CA VAL A 43 -10.86 2.71 9.38
C VAL A 43 -11.17 1.22 9.41
N VAL A 44 -11.13 0.56 8.25
CA VAL A 44 -11.53 -0.85 8.15
C VAL A 44 -10.38 -1.82 7.91
N GLY A 45 -9.23 -1.35 7.39
CA GLY A 45 -8.09 -2.21 7.04
C GLY A 45 -8.42 -3.05 5.81
N THR A 46 -7.83 -2.71 4.67
CA THR A 46 -8.21 -3.31 3.37
C THR A 46 -7.07 -3.25 2.39
N GLY A 47 -6.93 -4.26 1.54
CA GLY A 47 -6.07 -4.17 0.37
C GLY A 47 -4.99 -5.24 0.32
N TYR A 48 -4.61 -5.81 1.48
CA TYR A 48 -3.76 -7.02 1.56
C TYR A 48 -2.56 -7.00 0.60
N ASP A 49 -1.88 -5.85 0.55
CA ASP A 49 -0.86 -5.54 -0.44
C ASP A 49 0.44 -5.10 0.24
N ILE A 50 1.55 -5.28 -0.47
CA ILE A 50 2.90 -5.07 0.05
C ILE A 50 3.55 -3.91 -0.71
N CYS A 51 4.05 -2.93 0.04
CA CYS A 51 4.83 -1.85 -0.55
C CYS A 51 6.21 -2.34 -1.00
N ASP A 52 6.48 -2.32 -2.31
CA ASP A 52 7.80 -2.73 -2.84
C ASP A 52 8.96 -1.81 -2.45
N HIS A 53 8.68 -0.61 -1.94
CA HIS A 53 9.71 0.32 -1.48
C HIS A 53 10.09 0.13 0.00
N CYS A 54 9.11 0.14 0.91
CA CYS A 54 9.37 0.07 2.36
C CYS A 54 9.01 -1.28 2.99
N ARG A 55 8.47 -2.22 2.20
CA ARG A 55 8.12 -3.59 2.62
C ARG A 55 7.07 -3.70 3.73
N TRP A 56 6.38 -2.62 4.07
CA TRP A 56 5.18 -2.67 4.89
C TRP A 56 4.04 -3.33 4.11
N GLU A 57 3.35 -4.25 4.77
CA GLU A 57 2.19 -5.00 4.30
C GLU A 57 0.93 -4.51 5.00
N ASP A 58 -0.12 -4.27 4.21
CA ASP A 58 -1.46 -4.07 4.77
C ASP A 58 -2.04 -5.41 5.23
N ASP A 59 -1.91 -5.72 6.51
CA ASP A 59 -2.43 -6.96 7.09
C ASP A 59 -3.85 -6.82 7.67
N GLY A 60 -4.54 -5.73 7.36
CA GLY A 60 -5.84 -5.37 7.95
C GLY A 60 -5.73 -4.67 9.32
N THR A 61 -4.52 -4.42 9.83
CA THR A 61 -4.34 -3.63 11.06
C THR A 61 -4.58 -2.14 10.79
N VAL A 62 -5.60 -1.58 11.43
CA VAL A 62 -5.94 -0.15 11.32
C VAL A 62 -5.23 0.75 12.33
N SER A 63 -4.74 0.18 13.43
CA SER A 63 -4.05 0.95 14.46
C SER A 63 -2.60 1.22 14.07
N ASP A 64 -2.24 2.50 13.93
CA ASP A 64 -0.89 2.94 13.58
C ASP A 64 0.18 2.51 14.60
N THR A 65 -0.21 2.29 15.86
CA THR A 65 0.69 1.95 16.96
C THR A 65 0.64 0.48 17.36
N ALA A 66 -0.30 -0.30 16.82
CA ALA A 66 -0.37 -1.72 17.11
C ALA A 66 0.78 -2.48 16.43
N HIS A 67 1.38 -3.40 17.17
CA HIS A 67 2.40 -4.28 16.62
C HIS A 67 1.76 -5.33 15.71
N SER A 68 2.12 -5.32 14.43
CA SER A 68 1.79 -6.37 13.49
C SER A 68 2.89 -7.42 13.48
N SER A 69 2.51 -8.70 13.60
CA SER A 69 3.48 -9.81 13.52
C SER A 69 3.99 -10.01 12.08
N VAL A 70 3.15 -9.73 11.08
CA VAL A 70 3.51 -9.82 9.66
C VAL A 70 4.56 -8.77 9.31
N ASN A 71 4.33 -7.53 9.76
CA ASN A 71 5.26 -6.42 9.59
C ASN A 71 6.43 -6.44 10.58
N ARG A 72 6.38 -7.29 11.61
CA ARG A 72 7.34 -7.31 12.74
C ARG A 72 7.51 -5.94 13.40
N GLY A 73 6.46 -5.12 13.40
CA GLY A 73 6.51 -3.72 13.81
C GLY A 73 5.16 -3.03 13.71
N ALA A 74 5.09 -1.82 14.27
CA ALA A 74 3.95 -0.91 14.12
C ALA A 74 4.16 0.04 12.94
N MET A 75 3.08 0.50 12.32
CA MET A 75 3.13 1.41 11.18
C MET A 75 3.81 2.75 11.51
N SER A 76 3.65 3.22 12.76
CA SER A 76 4.36 4.39 13.29
C SER A 76 5.89 4.22 13.30
N GLN A 77 6.39 3.01 13.57
CA GLN A 77 7.82 2.71 13.57
C GLN A 77 8.40 2.78 12.16
N TYR A 78 7.68 2.28 11.15
CA TYR A 78 8.07 2.41 9.75
C TYR A 78 8.18 3.89 9.34
N ARG A 79 7.19 4.71 9.72
CA ARG A 79 7.18 6.15 9.44
C ARG A 79 8.34 6.88 10.11
N GLU A 80 8.71 6.50 11.32
CA GLU A 80 9.85 7.06 12.05
C GLU A 80 11.17 6.70 11.35
N GLN A 81 11.39 5.43 11.03
CA GLN A 81 12.59 4.97 10.31
C GLN A 81 12.79 5.72 8.98
N ILE A 82 11.74 5.85 8.19
CA ILE A 82 11.77 6.58 6.91
C ILE A 82 12.17 8.06 7.12
N ARG A 83 11.67 8.70 8.19
CA ARG A 83 12.05 10.08 8.54
C ARG A 83 13.52 10.15 8.93
N GLU A 84 14.01 9.24 9.77
CA GLU A 84 15.42 9.20 10.19
C GLU A 84 16.37 8.97 9.02
N GLU A 85 16.05 8.02 8.14
CA GLU A 85 16.82 7.75 6.92
C GLU A 85 16.83 8.94 5.95
N SER A 86 15.70 9.61 5.77
CA SER A 86 15.66 10.83 4.94
C SER A 86 16.52 11.95 5.52
N ASN A 87 16.62 12.02 6.85
CA ASN A 87 17.45 12.97 7.57
C ASN A 87 18.93 12.55 7.64
N TYR A 88 19.27 11.28 7.40
CA TYR A 88 20.66 10.80 7.39
C TYR A 88 21.53 11.64 6.42
N PHE A 89 21.04 11.89 5.21
CA PHE A 89 21.74 12.73 4.23
C PHE A 89 21.96 14.17 4.71
N TYR A 90 21.01 14.74 5.46
CA TYR A 90 21.16 16.08 6.03
C TYR A 90 22.14 16.08 7.21
N ARG A 91 22.14 15.04 8.04
CA ARG A 91 23.08 14.89 9.16
C ARG A 91 24.52 14.81 8.65
N GLU A 92 24.80 13.99 7.64
CA GLU A 92 26.16 13.88 7.11
C GLU A 92 26.63 15.14 6.38
N LYS A 93 25.75 15.83 5.65
CA LYS A 93 26.09 17.04 4.89
C LYS A 93 26.57 18.21 5.75
N TRP A 94 26.04 18.36 6.97
CA TRP A 94 26.38 19.46 7.88
C TRP A 94 27.24 19.03 9.07
N SER A 95 27.85 17.84 9.00
CA SER A 95 28.80 17.33 10.00
C SER A 95 30.25 17.73 9.73
N GLN A 96 30.50 18.86 9.05
CA GLN A 96 31.84 19.44 8.89
C GLN A 96 31.91 20.85 9.46
#